data_AF-B9V4H4-F1
#
_entry.id   AF-B9V4H4-F1
#
_cell.length_a   1.000
_cell.length_b   1.000
_cell.length_c   1.000
_cell.angle_alpha   90.00
_cell.angle_beta   90.00
_cell.angle_gamma   90.00
#
_symmetry.space_group_name_H-M   'P 1'
#
loop_
_entity.id
_entity.type
_entity.pdbx_description
1 polymer ?
#
loop_
_entity_poly.entity_id
_entity_poly.type
_entity_poly.pdbx_seq_one_letter_code
_entity_poly.pdbx_strand_id
1 'polypeptide(L)'
;HWKHGGIVGVTGYGGGVIGRYSDSPEQFPNVAAFHTFRVNQPSGWFYTTKSLRQVCDIWEKYGSGLTNMHGSTGDIILLGASTESLQPGFDALSGEAGFDLGGSGSVLRTPSGCVGPARCEWACLDTLDLCNDLTHTYQDQLHRPAWPYKFKIKIAGCPNDCVAAIAMSDMPIIGTWRDSLRIDQGGSKRVRWQRAL
;
A
#
# COMPACT_ATOMS: atom_id res chain seq x y z
N HIS A 1 -4.85 3.09 -25.44
CA HIS A 1 -3.83 2.66 -26.41
C HIS A 1 -2.76 1.84 -25.70
N TRP A 2 -3.17 0.69 -25.17
CA TRP A 2 -2.31 -0.23 -24.42
C TRP A 2 -2.71 -1.65 -24.78
N LYS A 3 -1.72 -2.54 -24.99
CA LYS A 3 -1.94 -3.97 -25.23
C LYS A 3 -2.40 -4.68 -23.95
N HIS A 4 -2.80 -5.94 -24.10
CA HIS A 4 -2.94 -6.84 -22.96
C HIS A 4 -1.65 -6.86 -22.13
N GLY A 5 -1.78 -7.04 -20.81
CA GLY A 5 -0.64 -6.94 -19.89
C GLY A 5 0.42 -8.00 -20.19
N GLY A 6 1.69 -7.63 -20.00
CA GLY A 6 2.80 -8.58 -20.05
C GLY A 6 3.24 -8.97 -18.64
N ILE A 7 3.87 -10.13 -18.54
CA ILE A 7 4.46 -10.63 -17.30
C ILE A 7 5.90 -10.09 -17.23
N VAL A 8 6.16 -9.27 -16.22
CA VAL A 8 7.47 -8.70 -15.89
C VAL A 8 7.57 -8.57 -14.37
N GLY A 9 8.78 -8.52 -13.83
CA GLY A 9 8.99 -8.46 -12.40
C GLY A 9 10.45 -8.27 -12.05
N VAL A 10 10.76 -8.47 -10.77
CA VAL A 10 12.11 -8.41 -10.21
C VAL A 10 12.51 -9.80 -9.72
N THR A 11 13.81 -10.09 -9.69
CA THR A 11 14.34 -11.38 -9.26
C THR A 11 13.87 -11.70 -7.84
N GLY A 12 13.33 -12.91 -7.65
CA GLY A 12 12.88 -13.41 -6.36
C GLY A 12 11.41 -13.15 -6.02
N TYR A 13 10.75 -12.20 -6.68
CA TYR A 13 9.34 -11.86 -6.46
C TYR A 13 8.48 -12.20 -7.69
N GLY A 14 7.28 -12.75 -7.44
CA GLY A 14 6.28 -13.02 -8.48
C GLY A 14 5.19 -11.95 -8.58
N GLY A 15 5.29 -10.88 -7.78
CA GLY A 15 4.38 -9.74 -7.78
C GLY A 15 5.10 -8.42 -7.50
N GLY A 16 4.35 -7.32 -7.52
CA GLY A 16 4.84 -5.96 -7.24
C GLY A 16 5.02 -5.07 -8.46
N VAL A 17 5.14 -5.65 -9.66
CA VAL A 17 5.26 -4.90 -10.93
C VAL A 17 4.10 -5.27 -11.87
N ILE A 18 3.49 -4.26 -12.49
CA ILE A 18 2.44 -4.44 -13.50
C ILE A 18 3.02 -4.12 -14.88
N GLY A 19 3.17 -5.14 -15.72
CA GLY A 19 3.61 -4.99 -17.10
C GLY A 19 2.55 -4.33 -17.98
N ARG A 20 2.98 -3.32 -18.74
CA ARG A 20 2.14 -2.57 -19.68
C ARG A 20 2.97 -2.18 -20.91
N TYR A 21 2.37 -2.37 -22.08
CA TYR A 21 3.00 -2.10 -23.37
C TYR A 21 2.05 -1.31 -24.27
N SER A 22 2.56 -0.31 -24.97
CA SER A 22 1.77 0.48 -25.94
C SER A 22 1.32 -0.41 -27.11
N ASP A 23 0.10 -0.17 -27.61
CA ASP A 23 -0.38 -0.79 -28.86
C ASP A 23 0.13 -0.06 -30.12
N SER A 24 0.80 1.08 -29.97
CA SER A 24 1.43 1.84 -31.06
C SER A 24 2.88 2.26 -30.70
N PRO A 25 3.81 1.31 -30.53
CA PRO A 25 5.17 1.58 -30.08
C PRO A 25 6.00 2.38 -31.09
N GLU A 26 5.74 2.25 -32.38
CA GLU A 26 6.44 3.03 -33.42
C GLU A 26 6.07 4.52 -33.36
N GLN A 27 4.82 4.84 -33.02
CA GLN A 27 4.35 6.21 -32.87
C GLN A 27 4.77 6.82 -31.52
N PHE A 28 4.83 6.00 -30.48
CA PHE A 28 5.16 6.42 -29.11
C PHE A 28 6.27 5.56 -28.49
N PRO A 29 7.52 5.67 -29.00
CA PRO A 29 8.61 4.77 -28.60
C PRO A 29 8.97 4.86 -27.11
N ASN A 30 8.85 6.05 -26.50
CA ASN A 30 9.19 6.27 -25.08
C ASN A 30 8.19 5.63 -24.09
N VAL A 31 7.06 5.12 -24.59
CA VAL A 31 6.07 4.37 -23.78
C VAL A 31 5.81 2.99 -24.37
N ALA A 32 6.73 2.47 -25.21
CA ALA A 32 6.65 1.13 -25.74
C ALA A 32 6.52 0.09 -24.60
N ALA A 33 7.32 0.25 -23.54
CA ALA A 33 7.16 -0.37 -22.23
C ALA A 33 6.92 0.71 -21.17
N PHE A 34 5.88 0.57 -20.36
CA PHE A 34 5.49 1.58 -19.37
C PHE A 34 4.99 0.92 -18.07
N HIS A 35 5.90 0.18 -17.44
CA HIS A 35 5.60 -0.70 -16.32
C HIS A 35 5.40 0.08 -15.02
N THR A 36 4.56 -0.45 -14.14
CA THR A 36 4.20 0.22 -12.88
C THR A 36 4.78 -0.55 -11.71
N PHE A 37 5.53 0.12 -10.84
CA PHE A 37 5.88 -0.43 -9.53
C PHE A 37 4.76 -0.11 -8.55
N ARG A 38 4.42 -1.10 -7.73
CA ARG A 38 3.68 -0.89 -6.50
C ARG A 38 4.68 -0.94 -5.38
N VAL A 39 4.82 0.15 -4.65
CA VAL A 39 5.78 0.28 -3.56
C VAL A 39 5.01 0.34 -2.25
N ASN A 40 5.38 -0.52 -1.29
CA ASN A 40 4.68 -0.67 -0.03
C ASN A 40 4.74 0.63 0.79
N GLN A 41 3.58 1.15 1.20
CA GLN A 41 3.50 2.38 1.98
C GLN A 41 3.72 2.12 3.49
N PRO A 42 4.22 3.11 4.26
CA PRO A 42 4.17 3.06 5.71
C PRO A 42 2.71 3.05 6.20
N SER A 43 2.45 2.34 7.30
CA SER A 43 1.12 2.29 7.93
C SER A 43 0.53 3.69 8.15
N GLY A 44 -0.74 3.87 7.76
CA GLY A 44 -1.43 5.16 7.89
C GLY A 44 -0.93 6.26 6.94
N TRP A 45 -0.08 5.93 5.96
CA TRP A 45 0.49 6.87 4.98
C TRP A 45 1.28 8.02 5.62
N PHE A 46 1.97 7.76 6.73
CA PHE A 46 2.86 8.72 7.35
C PHE A 46 4.22 8.74 6.66
N TYR A 47 4.69 9.93 6.28
CA TYR A 47 5.96 10.12 5.60
C TYR A 47 6.77 11.23 6.25
N THR A 48 8.09 11.13 6.14
CA THR A 48 8.96 12.30 6.28
C THR A 48 9.20 12.91 4.91
N THR A 49 9.51 14.20 4.85
CA THR A 49 9.89 14.81 3.56
C THR A 49 11.18 14.21 3.01
N LYS A 50 12.06 13.67 3.86
CA LYS A 50 13.26 12.96 3.46
C LYS A 50 12.91 11.67 2.69
N SER A 51 12.04 10.83 3.24
CA SER A 51 11.68 9.55 2.61
C SER A 51 10.99 9.76 1.26
N LEU A 52 10.10 10.76 1.14
CA LEU A 52 9.47 11.08 -0.15
C LEU A 52 10.46 11.61 -1.18
N ARG A 53 11.41 12.48 -0.79
CA ARG A 53 12.44 12.97 -1.72
C ARG A 53 13.32 11.83 -2.23
N GLN A 54 13.72 10.90 -1.38
CA GLN A 54 14.49 9.72 -1.82
C GLN A 54 13.72 8.89 -2.85
N VAL A 55 12.41 8.66 -2.65
CA VAL A 55 11.58 7.96 -3.64
C VAL A 55 11.51 8.75 -4.96
N CYS A 56 11.38 10.07 -4.90
CA CYS A 56 11.39 10.93 -6.10
C CYS A 56 12.73 10.86 -6.85
N ASP A 57 13.86 10.99 -6.15
CA ASP A 57 15.20 10.98 -6.76
C ASP A 57 15.47 9.64 -7.47
N ILE A 58 15.06 8.52 -6.85
CA ILE A 58 15.15 7.19 -7.45
C ILE A 58 14.21 7.10 -8.67
N TRP A 59 12.97 7.57 -8.54
CA TRP A 59 12.01 7.44 -9.63
C TRP A 59 12.30 8.33 -10.84
N GLU A 60 12.91 9.50 -10.63
CA GLU A 60 13.42 10.35 -11.71
C GLU A 60 14.55 9.65 -12.48
N LYS A 61 15.37 8.85 -11.80
CA LYS A 61 16.48 8.12 -12.41
C LYS A 61 16.05 6.86 -13.17
N TYR A 62 15.08 6.10 -12.63
CA TYR A 62 14.73 4.76 -13.14
C TYR A 62 13.33 4.68 -13.79
N GLY A 63 12.56 5.76 -13.77
CA GLY A 63 11.19 5.79 -14.29
C GLY A 63 10.84 7.09 -14.98
N SER A 64 9.54 7.31 -15.15
CA SER A 64 9.03 8.46 -15.90
C SER A 64 8.92 9.75 -15.08
N GLY A 65 9.14 9.69 -13.76
CA GLY A 65 8.80 10.77 -12.82
C GLY A 65 7.31 10.88 -12.47
N LEU A 66 6.41 10.16 -13.16
CA LEU A 66 4.98 10.17 -12.87
C LEU A 66 4.62 9.22 -11.72
N THR A 67 3.71 9.65 -10.85
CA THR A 67 3.27 8.84 -9.71
C THR A 67 1.76 8.91 -9.48
N ASN A 68 1.22 7.95 -8.73
CA ASN A 68 -0.02 8.14 -7.99
C ASN A 68 0.25 7.97 -6.49
N MET A 69 -0.20 8.96 -5.71
CA MET A 69 -0.10 9.00 -4.25
C MET A 69 -1.53 9.04 -3.70
N HIS A 70 -2.21 7.90 -3.55
CA HIS A 70 -1.75 6.51 -3.60
C HIS A 70 -2.65 5.64 -4.50
N GLY A 71 -2.26 4.39 -4.74
CA GLY A 71 -3.17 3.39 -5.30
C GLY A 71 -4.27 3.01 -4.29
N SER A 72 -5.46 2.60 -4.75
CA SER A 72 -6.60 2.36 -3.86
C SER A 72 -6.40 1.22 -2.84
N THR A 73 -5.42 0.35 -3.05
CA THR A 73 -5.05 -0.67 -2.05
C THR A 73 -4.22 -0.04 -0.92
N GLY A 74 -3.31 0.87 -1.26
CA GLY A 74 -2.47 1.62 -0.32
C GLY A 74 -1.13 2.03 -0.92
N ASP A 75 -0.62 1.26 -1.88
CA ASP A 75 0.73 1.38 -2.43
C ASP A 75 1.02 2.76 -3.01
N ILE A 76 2.27 3.21 -2.90
CA ILE A 76 2.82 4.24 -3.78
C ILE A 76 2.88 3.64 -5.19
N ILE A 77 2.38 4.38 -6.19
CA ILE A 77 2.40 3.95 -7.58
C ILE A 77 3.48 4.73 -8.31
N LEU A 78 4.55 4.06 -8.71
CA LEU A 78 5.56 4.63 -9.58
C LEU A 78 5.23 4.22 -11.02
N LEU A 79 4.79 5.18 -11.81
CA LEU A 79 4.02 4.93 -13.04
C LEU A 79 4.90 5.08 -14.28
N GLY A 80 5.32 3.96 -14.87
CA GLY A 80 6.05 3.95 -16.13
C GLY A 80 7.56 3.85 -15.94
N ALA A 81 8.07 2.64 -16.14
CA ALA A 81 9.47 2.32 -16.33
C ALA A 81 9.62 1.34 -17.49
N SER A 82 10.81 1.30 -18.08
CA SER A 82 11.18 0.25 -19.02
C SER A 82 11.52 -1.06 -18.30
N THR A 83 11.57 -2.18 -19.03
CA THR A 83 11.85 -3.51 -18.47
C THR A 83 13.24 -3.58 -17.84
N GLU A 84 14.24 -3.01 -18.51
CA GLU A 84 15.63 -2.97 -18.06
C GLU A 84 15.83 -2.12 -16.80
N SER A 85 14.91 -1.20 -16.51
CA SER A 85 14.96 -0.37 -15.30
C SER A 85 14.31 -1.05 -14.08
N LEU A 86 13.66 -2.20 -14.26
CA LEU A 86 12.90 -2.85 -13.18
C LEU A 86 13.79 -3.28 -12.01
N GLN A 87 14.80 -4.12 -12.28
CA GLN A 87 15.69 -4.62 -11.23
C GLN A 87 16.53 -3.50 -10.61
N PRO A 88 17.22 -2.63 -11.40
CA PRO A 88 18.00 -1.54 -10.80
C PRO A 88 17.16 -0.56 -9.99
N GLY A 89 15.93 -0.26 -10.45
CA GLY A 89 15.01 0.61 -9.72
C GLY A 89 14.57 -0.01 -8.39
N PHE A 90 14.32 -1.33 -8.36
CA PHE A 90 13.99 -2.03 -7.12
C PHE A 90 15.18 -2.13 -6.15
N ASP A 91 16.38 -2.42 -6.65
CA ASP A 91 17.59 -2.46 -5.84
C ASP A 91 17.86 -1.09 -5.17
N ALA A 92 17.63 0.01 -5.89
CA ALA A 92 17.73 1.37 -5.34
C ALA A 92 16.63 1.66 -4.31
N LEU A 93 15.37 1.32 -4.60
CA LEU A 93 14.26 1.52 -3.65
C LEU A 93 14.49 0.78 -2.33
N SER A 94 14.88 -0.49 -2.40
CA SER A 94 15.09 -1.34 -1.23
C SER A 94 16.39 -1.00 -0.50
N GLY A 95 17.50 -0.83 -1.22
CA GLY A 95 18.82 -0.60 -0.65
C GLY A 95 19.07 0.83 -0.17
N GLU A 96 18.56 1.84 -0.87
CA GLU A 96 18.86 3.26 -0.58
C GLU A 96 17.72 3.96 0.17
N ALA A 97 16.46 3.67 -0.17
CA ALA A 97 15.29 4.33 0.41
C ALA A 97 14.57 3.47 1.48
N GLY A 98 14.89 2.19 1.60
CA GLY A 98 14.28 1.27 2.55
C GLY A 98 12.82 0.93 2.23
N PHE A 99 12.41 1.09 0.97
CA PHE A 99 11.07 0.74 0.50
C PHE A 99 11.09 -0.57 -0.27
N ASP A 100 10.23 -1.50 0.13
CA ASP A 100 10.01 -2.75 -0.60
C ASP A 100 8.81 -2.63 -1.55
N LEU A 101 8.66 -3.59 -2.46
CA LEU A 101 7.48 -3.68 -3.33
C LEU A 101 6.25 -4.12 -2.54
N GLY A 102 5.10 -3.63 -2.98
CA GLY A 102 3.78 -4.09 -2.58
C GLY A 102 3.33 -5.33 -3.35
N GLY A 103 2.10 -5.77 -3.11
CA GLY A 103 1.54 -6.99 -3.69
C GLY A 103 0.80 -6.80 -5.02
N SER A 104 1.01 -7.70 -5.98
CA SER A 104 0.18 -7.86 -7.18
C SER A 104 0.08 -9.30 -7.66
N GLY A 105 -0.96 -9.64 -8.41
CA GLY A 105 -1.25 -11.03 -8.80
C GLY A 105 -2.03 -11.78 -7.73
N SER A 106 -1.88 -13.10 -7.68
CA SER A 106 -2.55 -14.01 -6.74
C SER A 106 -1.73 -14.20 -5.45
N VAL A 107 -1.61 -13.10 -4.71
CA VAL A 107 -0.83 -12.93 -3.47
C VAL A 107 -1.69 -12.24 -2.42
N LEU A 108 -1.18 -12.18 -1.19
CA LEU A 108 -1.57 -11.13 -0.25
C LEU A 108 -1.24 -9.78 -0.88
N ARG A 109 -2.24 -8.92 -0.96
CA ARG A 109 -2.04 -7.52 -1.34
C ARG A 109 -1.64 -6.72 -0.11
N THR A 110 -0.95 -5.63 -0.36
CA THR A 110 -0.45 -4.70 0.65
C THR A 110 -1.54 -4.34 1.67
N PRO A 111 -1.38 -4.72 2.94
CA PRO A 111 -2.29 -4.29 4.00
C PRO A 111 -2.33 -2.76 4.10
N SER A 112 -3.48 -2.22 4.50
CA SER A 112 -3.60 -0.79 4.82
C SER A 112 -4.55 -0.59 6.00
N GLY A 113 -4.29 0.45 6.78
CA GLY A 113 -5.11 0.79 7.94
C GLY A 113 -5.39 2.29 8.01
N CYS A 114 -6.48 2.66 8.68
CA CYS A 114 -6.76 4.07 8.95
C CYS A 114 -5.73 4.68 9.92
N VAL A 115 -5.78 6.00 10.11
CA VAL A 115 -4.82 6.76 10.95
C VAL A 115 -4.73 6.26 12.39
N GLY A 116 -5.77 5.60 12.89
CA GLY A 116 -5.77 4.94 14.20
C GLY A 116 -5.31 5.84 15.35
N PRO A 117 -4.55 5.31 16.32
CA PRO A 117 -4.19 6.04 17.53
C PRO A 117 -3.23 7.21 17.28
N ALA A 118 -2.61 7.32 16.10
CA ALA A 118 -1.72 8.46 15.81
C ALA A 118 -2.46 9.81 15.79
N ARG A 119 -3.75 9.82 15.42
CA ARG A 119 -4.53 11.07 15.36
C ARG A 119 -6.04 10.92 15.54
N CYS A 120 -6.54 9.74 15.92
CA CYS A 120 -7.97 9.53 16.15
C CYS A 120 -8.21 9.05 17.58
N GLU A 121 -8.98 9.84 18.31
CA GLU A 121 -9.38 9.54 19.69
C GLU A 121 -10.46 8.45 19.79
N TRP A 122 -10.95 7.93 18.67
CA TRP A 122 -11.93 6.83 18.59
C TRP A 122 -11.29 5.48 18.30
N ALA A 123 -9.96 5.42 18.13
CA ALA A 123 -9.27 4.18 17.80
C ALA A 123 -9.37 3.17 18.96
N CYS A 124 -10.00 2.03 18.69
CA CYS A 124 -10.17 0.94 19.65
C CYS A 124 -8.98 -0.06 19.61
N LEU A 125 -8.23 -0.07 18.50
CA LEU A 125 -7.01 -0.87 18.32
C LEU A 125 -5.91 -0.04 17.67
N ASP A 126 -4.66 -0.47 17.85
CA ASP A 126 -3.52 0.14 17.16
C ASP A 126 -3.48 -0.35 15.71
N THR A 127 -4.10 0.42 14.82
CA THR A 127 -4.21 0.05 13.40
C THR A 127 -2.87 0.10 12.70
N LEU A 128 -1.94 0.94 13.19
CA LEU A 128 -0.68 1.20 12.52
C LEU A 128 0.31 0.07 12.79
N ASP A 129 0.41 -0.32 14.06
CA ASP A 129 1.24 -1.43 14.50
C ASP A 129 0.74 -2.75 13.90
N LEU A 130 -0.57 -3.03 13.99
CA LEU A 130 -1.15 -4.25 13.40
C LEU A 130 -0.95 -4.31 11.87
N CYS A 131 -1.10 -3.18 11.17
CA CYS A 131 -0.84 -3.13 9.73
C CYS A 131 0.62 -3.45 9.42
N ASN A 132 1.56 -2.92 10.20
CA ASN A 132 2.99 -3.14 10.02
C ASN A 132 3.36 -4.60 10.32
N ASP A 133 2.90 -5.13 11.45
CA ASP A 133 3.15 -6.50 11.89
C ASP A 133 2.65 -7.54 10.89
N LEU A 134 1.41 -7.42 10.40
CA LEU A 134 0.87 -8.33 9.38
C LEU A 134 1.64 -8.22 8.06
N THR A 135 2.06 -7.02 7.69
CA THR A 135 2.85 -6.81 6.46
C THR A 135 4.20 -7.51 6.55
N HIS A 136 4.88 -7.44 7.69
CA HIS A 136 6.17 -8.11 7.89
C HIS A 136 6.04 -9.62 8.10
N THR A 137 5.00 -10.07 8.81
CA THR A 137 4.74 -11.49 9.08
C THR A 137 4.50 -12.27 7.79
N TYR A 138 3.79 -11.67 6.82
CA TYR A 138 3.35 -12.35 5.59
C TYR A 138 4.07 -11.86 4.32
N GLN A 139 5.33 -11.44 4.44
CA GLN A 139 6.15 -11.00 3.29
C GLN A 139 6.17 -12.03 2.15
N ASP A 140 6.35 -13.31 2.48
CA ASP A 140 6.38 -14.37 1.47
C ASP A 140 5.07 -14.47 0.69
N GLN A 141 3.93 -14.45 1.38
CA GLN A 141 2.61 -14.50 0.74
C GLN A 141 2.28 -13.23 -0.04
N LEU A 142 2.92 -12.10 0.27
CA LEU A 142 2.77 -10.83 -0.43
C LEU A 142 3.59 -10.77 -1.72
N HIS A 143 4.80 -11.32 -1.71
CA HIS A 143 5.73 -11.25 -2.84
C HIS A 143 5.71 -12.49 -3.76
N ARG A 144 5.34 -13.67 -3.25
CA ARG A 144 5.42 -14.94 -3.98
C ARG A 144 4.01 -15.54 -4.15
N PRO A 145 3.41 -15.45 -5.36
CA PRO A 145 2.07 -15.96 -5.62
C PRO A 145 1.95 -17.45 -5.32
N ALA A 146 1.21 -17.78 -4.28
CA ALA A 146 0.93 -19.15 -3.85
C ALA A 146 -0.58 -19.46 -3.75
N TRP A 147 -1.44 -18.45 -3.98
CA TRP A 147 -2.87 -18.54 -3.73
C TRP A 147 -3.70 -18.65 -5.02
N PRO A 148 -4.93 -19.19 -4.95
CA PRO A 148 -5.82 -19.24 -6.11
C PRO A 148 -6.14 -17.87 -6.68
N TYR A 149 -6.24 -16.85 -5.82
CA TYR A 149 -6.44 -15.47 -6.26
C TYR A 149 -5.88 -14.46 -5.25
N LYS A 150 -6.11 -13.17 -5.51
CA LYS A 150 -5.71 -12.08 -4.62
C LYS A 150 -6.50 -12.12 -3.31
N PHE A 151 -5.84 -11.72 -2.23
CA PHE A 151 -6.46 -11.54 -0.93
C PHE A 151 -5.99 -10.22 -0.31
N LYS A 152 -6.88 -9.51 0.38
CA LYS A 152 -6.62 -8.17 0.94
C LYS A 152 -7.02 -8.12 2.40
N ILE A 153 -6.22 -7.39 3.18
CA ILE A 153 -6.50 -7.04 4.57
C ILE A 153 -6.61 -5.51 4.66
N LYS A 154 -7.68 -5.02 5.30
CA LYS A 154 -7.81 -3.60 5.64
C LYS A 154 -8.25 -3.44 7.09
N ILE A 155 -7.68 -2.45 7.77
CA ILE A 155 -7.78 -2.32 9.23
C ILE A 155 -8.40 -0.96 9.60
N ALA A 156 -9.59 -0.97 10.18
CA ALA A 156 -10.26 0.20 10.70
C ALA A 156 -10.23 0.22 12.24
N GLY A 157 -9.85 1.35 12.82
CA GLY A 157 -9.75 1.48 14.28
C GLY A 157 -11.10 1.53 14.99
N CYS A 158 -12.20 1.80 14.29
CA CYS A 158 -13.56 1.88 14.83
C CYS A 158 -14.61 1.62 13.73
N PRO A 159 -15.91 1.51 14.06
CA PRO A 159 -16.98 1.23 13.09
C PRO A 159 -17.22 2.29 12.02
N ASN A 160 -16.57 3.47 12.07
CA ASN A 160 -16.66 4.46 10.99
C ASN A 160 -15.94 4.02 9.71
N ASP A 161 -15.07 3.00 9.79
CA ASP A 161 -14.42 2.38 8.64
C ASP A 161 -13.77 3.36 7.64
N CYS A 162 -12.90 4.25 8.13
CA CYS A 162 -12.29 5.30 7.31
C CYS A 162 -11.36 4.79 6.18
N VAL A 163 -11.09 3.47 6.11
CA VAL A 163 -10.29 2.83 5.05
C VAL A 163 -11.17 1.96 4.12
N ALA A 164 -12.49 1.97 4.34
CA ALA A 164 -13.48 1.16 3.63
C ALA A 164 -13.13 -0.34 3.62
N ALA A 165 -12.69 -0.86 4.77
CA ALA A 165 -12.26 -2.24 4.94
C ALA A 165 -13.34 -3.23 4.49
N ILE A 166 -14.61 -3.01 4.85
CA ILE A 166 -15.70 -3.93 4.50
C ILE A 166 -15.84 -4.08 2.99
N ALA A 167 -15.79 -2.96 2.25
CA ALA A 167 -16.03 -2.96 0.82
C ALA A 167 -14.78 -3.29 -0.02
N MET A 168 -13.58 -3.08 0.53
CA MET A 168 -12.33 -3.07 -0.24
C MET A 168 -11.34 -4.15 0.17
N SER A 169 -11.68 -5.04 1.13
CA SER A 169 -10.84 -6.14 1.56
C SER A 169 -11.59 -7.45 1.76
N ASP A 170 -10.88 -8.56 1.61
CA ASP A 170 -11.40 -9.91 1.85
C ASP A 170 -11.46 -10.22 3.36
N MET A 171 -10.56 -9.61 4.13
CA MET A 171 -10.53 -9.70 5.59
C MET A 171 -10.52 -8.29 6.23
N PRO A 172 -11.71 -7.72 6.50
CA PRO A 172 -11.83 -6.48 7.25
C PRO A 172 -11.57 -6.73 8.74
N ILE A 173 -10.66 -5.96 9.34
CA ILE A 173 -10.44 -5.93 10.79
C ILE A 173 -10.95 -4.59 11.31
N ILE A 174 -12.01 -4.61 12.12
CA ILE A 174 -12.69 -3.40 12.59
C ILE A 174 -12.71 -3.38 14.12
N GLY A 175 -12.08 -2.35 14.69
CA GLY A 175 -12.06 -2.13 16.12
C GLY A 175 -13.43 -1.83 16.70
N THR A 176 -13.68 -2.36 17.89
CA THR A 176 -14.89 -2.14 18.67
C THR A 176 -14.57 -2.24 20.16
N TRP A 177 -15.56 -1.98 21.01
CA TRP A 177 -15.50 -2.11 22.46
C TRP A 177 -16.64 -3.03 22.94
N ARG A 178 -16.56 -3.53 24.18
CA ARG A 178 -17.56 -4.43 24.77
C ARG A 178 -18.18 -3.87 26.06
N ASP A 179 -17.53 -2.90 26.68
CA ASP A 179 -17.98 -2.22 27.88
C ASP A 179 -18.93 -1.05 27.56
N SER A 180 -19.35 -0.32 28.60
CA SER A 180 -20.26 0.81 28.46
C SER A 180 -19.55 2.07 27.94
N LEU A 181 -20.28 2.92 27.23
CA LEU A 181 -19.76 4.20 26.79
C LEU A 181 -19.42 5.12 27.96
N ARG A 182 -18.29 5.81 27.84
CA ARG A 182 -17.86 6.82 28.81
C ARG A 182 -18.55 8.13 28.51
N ILE A 183 -19.36 8.61 29.46
CA ILE A 183 -20.14 9.85 29.36
C ILE A 183 -19.62 10.83 30.41
N ASP A 184 -19.06 11.95 29.95
CA ASP A 184 -18.68 13.07 30.81
C ASP A 184 -19.92 13.97 31.08
N GLN A 185 -20.33 14.06 32.34
CA GLN A 185 -21.50 14.84 32.77
C GLN A 185 -21.21 16.34 32.92
N GLY A 186 -19.94 16.74 33.04
CA GLY A 186 -19.53 18.13 33.30
C GLY A 186 -19.13 18.90 32.04
N GLY A 187 -18.67 18.22 30.99
CA GLY A 187 -18.29 18.81 29.70
C GLY A 187 -19.34 18.53 28.62
N SER A 188 -20.03 19.57 28.15
CA SER A 188 -20.91 19.60 26.95
C SER A 188 -21.15 18.26 26.22
N LYS A 189 -21.95 17.33 26.75
CA LYS A 189 -22.42 16.09 26.08
C LYS A 189 -21.41 15.42 25.12
N ARG A 190 -20.13 15.27 25.49
CA ARG A 190 -19.14 14.60 24.63
C ARG A 190 -19.07 13.12 24.99
N VAL A 191 -19.54 12.26 24.07
CA VAL A 191 -19.37 10.80 24.15
C VAL A 191 -17.96 10.47 23.64
N ARG A 192 -17.14 9.77 24.44
CA ARG A 192 -15.82 9.28 23.99
C ARG A 192 -15.85 7.76 23.83
N TRP A 193 -15.45 7.29 22.65
CA TRP A 193 -15.10 5.88 22.41
C TRP A 193 -13.65 5.66 22.88
N GLN A 194 -13.43 5.38 24.17
CA GLN A 194 -12.07 5.15 24.69
C GLN A 194 -11.90 3.75 25.26
N ARG A 195 -10.73 3.14 24.98
CA ARG A 195 -10.23 1.87 25.53
C ARG A 195 -10.45 1.78 27.05
N ALA A 196 -11.09 0.72 27.50
CA ALA A 196 -10.70 0.06 28.74
C ALA A 196 -9.33 -0.58 28.49
N LEU A 197 -8.28 0.00 29.06
CA LEU A 197 -7.07 -0.75 29.39
C LEU A 197 -7.29 -1.31 30.80
#